data_AF-A0A8B3CRT7-F1
#
_entry.id   AF-A0A8B3CRT7-F1
#
_cell.length_a   1.000
_cell.length_b   1.000
_cell.length_c   1.000
_cell.angle_alpha   90.00
_cell.angle_beta   90.00
_cell.angle_gamma   90.00
#
_symmetry.space_group_name_H-M   'P 1'
#
loop_
_entity.id
_entity.type
_entity.pdbx_description
1 polymer ?
#
loop_
_entity_poly.entity_id
_entity_poly.type
_entity_poly.pdbx_seq_one_letter_code
_entity_poly.pdbx_strand_id
1 'polypeptide(L)'
;MVMPALVQNIPARLGEVLGPNGTVEFVDFLNESFGNSQANTAGILTEKLENQITKEASQVQVEITGMRSEFVDLRSNVSRLSSEFADLRSNVSRLSSEFADLRSNVSSLGSEFVGLRSEFSGLRLEFADLRADFADHRSEMKSEISEIHKMIATQTRWIFGAMIGLVGVFSIIVKF
;
A
#
# COMPACT_ATOMS: atom_id res chain seq x y z
N MET A 1 -33.54 66.81 -26.38
CA MET A 1 -32.53 67.15 -27.40
C MET A 1 -33.31 67.35 -28.70
N VAL A 2 -33.42 68.58 -29.21
CA VAL A 2 -34.21 68.88 -30.42
C VAL A 2 -33.42 68.33 -31.62
N MET A 3 -34.02 67.42 -32.40
CA MET A 3 -33.36 66.90 -33.60
C MET A 3 -33.26 68.03 -34.65
N PRO A 4 -32.10 68.24 -35.28
CA PRO A 4 -31.96 69.24 -36.33
C PRO A 4 -32.88 68.90 -37.52
N ALA A 5 -33.44 69.93 -38.16
CA ALA A 5 -34.29 69.77 -39.34
C ALA A 5 -33.53 69.02 -40.45
N LEU A 6 -34.09 67.89 -40.89
CA LEU A 6 -33.49 66.98 -41.87
C LEU A 6 -33.67 67.51 -43.30
N VAL A 7 -34.76 68.22 -43.56
CA VAL A 7 -35.07 68.87 -44.83
C VAL A 7 -35.10 70.38 -44.62
N GLN A 8 -34.22 71.09 -45.34
CA GLN A 8 -34.11 72.55 -45.24
C GLN A 8 -34.53 73.30 -46.50
N ASN A 9 -34.63 72.64 -47.65
CA ASN A 9 -35.02 73.26 -48.92
C ASN A 9 -35.85 72.30 -49.77
N ILE A 10 -36.88 72.83 -50.42
CA ILE A 10 -37.75 72.10 -51.35
C ILE A 10 -37.42 72.56 -52.78
N PRO A 11 -37.47 71.68 -53.80
CA PRO A 11 -37.26 72.06 -55.19
C PRO A 11 -38.13 73.26 -55.64
N ALA A 12 -37.53 74.21 -56.36
CA ALA A 12 -38.15 75.49 -56.72
C ALA A 12 -39.53 75.37 -57.41
N ARG A 13 -39.69 74.38 -58.29
CA ARG A 13 -40.96 74.10 -58.98
C ARG A 13 -42.08 73.69 -58.03
N LEU A 14 -41.74 73.02 -56.93
CA LEU A 14 -42.72 72.59 -55.93
C LEU A 14 -43.09 73.75 -55.00
N GLY A 15 -42.10 74.60 -54.67
CA GLY A 15 -42.32 75.82 -53.87
C GLY A 15 -43.22 76.85 -54.56
N GLU A 16 -43.11 77.01 -55.89
CA GLU A 16 -44.02 77.86 -56.67
C GLU A 16 -45.48 77.37 -56.64
N VAL A 17 -45.69 76.04 -56.68
CA VAL A 17 -47.02 75.43 -56.70
C VAL A 17 -47.69 75.46 -55.32
N LEU A 18 -46.91 75.28 -54.25
CA LEU A 18 -47.41 75.24 -52.87
C LEU A 18 -47.55 76.65 -52.23
N GLY A 19 -46.88 77.64 -52.80
CA GLY A 19 -46.80 78.99 -52.24
C GLY A 19 -45.99 79.06 -50.93
N PRO A 20 -45.82 80.26 -50.36
CA PRO A 20 -44.95 80.48 -49.20
C PRO A 20 -45.37 79.68 -47.95
N ASN A 21 -46.67 79.65 -47.64
CA ASN A 21 -47.19 78.95 -46.45
C ASN A 21 -47.22 77.43 -46.63
N GLY A 22 -47.62 76.93 -47.81
CA GLY A 22 -47.65 75.49 -48.10
C GLY A 22 -46.27 74.87 -48.19
N THR A 23 -45.25 75.65 -48.59
CA THR A 23 -43.84 75.24 -48.54
C THR A 23 -43.39 74.97 -47.11
N VAL A 24 -43.75 75.84 -46.15
CA VAL A 24 -43.40 75.67 -44.72
C VAL A 24 -44.11 74.46 -44.12
N GLU A 25 -45.42 74.33 -44.30
CA GLU A 25 -46.19 73.18 -43.80
C GLU A 25 -45.68 71.84 -44.37
N PHE A 26 -45.25 71.83 -45.63
CA PHE A 26 -44.67 70.64 -46.24
C PHE A 26 -43.29 70.29 -45.67
N VAL A 27 -42.40 71.28 -45.43
CA VAL A 27 -41.12 71.05 -44.74
C VAL A 27 -41.37 70.50 -43.34
N ASP A 28 -42.32 71.07 -42.60
CA ASP A 28 -42.66 70.64 -41.24
C ASP A 28 -43.18 69.20 -41.24
N PHE A 29 -44.10 68.87 -42.16
CA PHE A 29 -44.59 67.50 -42.35
C PHE A 29 -43.47 66.50 -42.67
N LEU A 30 -42.52 66.86 -43.55
CA LEU A 30 -41.39 66.00 -43.90
C LEU A 30 -40.46 65.80 -42.69
N ASN A 31 -40.11 66.88 -41.99
CA ASN A 31 -39.26 66.81 -40.81
C ASN A 31 -39.91 65.96 -39.70
N GLU A 32 -41.23 66.08 -39.50
CA GLU A 32 -41.97 65.27 -38.54
C GLU A 32 -42.05 63.80 -38.97
N SER A 33 -42.38 63.52 -40.23
CA SER A 33 -42.49 62.15 -40.74
C SER A 33 -41.14 61.41 -40.75
N PHE A 34 -40.08 62.05 -41.23
CA PHE A 34 -38.73 61.49 -41.21
C PHE A 34 -38.18 61.38 -39.80
N GLY A 35 -38.42 62.37 -38.93
CA GLY A 35 -38.05 62.31 -37.51
C GLY A 35 -38.73 61.15 -36.78
N ASN A 36 -40.03 60.96 -36.99
CA ASN A 36 -40.80 59.85 -36.41
C ASN A 36 -40.33 58.49 -36.95
N SER A 37 -40.07 58.37 -38.25
CA SER A 37 -39.54 57.14 -38.85
C SER A 37 -38.13 56.80 -38.35
N GLN A 38 -37.25 57.79 -38.23
CA GLN A 38 -35.89 57.62 -37.68
C GLN A 38 -35.93 57.26 -36.19
N ALA A 39 -36.80 57.91 -35.41
CA ALA A 39 -36.98 57.58 -33.99
C ALA A 39 -37.51 56.15 -33.80
N ASN A 40 -38.48 55.72 -34.61
CA ASN A 40 -39.01 54.37 -34.58
C ASN A 40 -37.95 53.32 -34.95
N THR A 41 -37.19 53.54 -36.01
CA THR A 41 -36.12 52.62 -36.43
C THR A 41 -34.98 52.55 -35.41
N ALA A 42 -34.59 53.69 -34.82
CA ALA A 42 -33.63 53.73 -33.73
C ALA A 42 -34.14 52.96 -32.50
N GLY A 43 -35.40 53.14 -32.12
CA GLY A 43 -36.02 52.43 -31.00
C GLY A 43 -35.99 50.91 -31.18
N ILE A 44 -36.37 50.42 -32.38
CA ILE A 44 -36.35 48.98 -32.69
C ILE A 44 -34.92 48.40 -32.61
N LEU A 45 -33.92 49.12 -33.13
CA LEU A 45 -32.53 48.68 -33.07
C LEU A 45 -32.00 48.64 -31.63
N THR A 46 -32.32 49.67 -30.85
CA THR A 46 -31.95 49.73 -29.43
C THR A 46 -32.59 48.59 -28.64
N GLU A 47 -33.90 48.36 -28.80
CA GLU A 47 -34.60 47.26 -28.13
C GLU A 47 -34.02 45.89 -28.52
N LYS A 48 -33.73 45.68 -29.82
CA LYS A 48 -33.12 44.44 -30.28
C LYS A 48 -31.73 44.22 -29.69
N LEU A 49 -30.91 45.27 -29.63
CA LEU A 49 -29.58 45.21 -29.02
C LEU A 49 -29.66 44.93 -27.52
N GLU A 50 -30.54 45.60 -26.80
CA GLU A 50 -30.76 45.38 -25.36
C GLU A 50 -31.21 43.95 -25.07
N ASN A 51 -32.15 43.43 -25.85
CA ASN A 51 -32.62 42.05 -25.73
C ASN A 51 -31.50 41.04 -26.02
N GLN A 52 -30.68 41.29 -27.04
CA GLN A 52 -29.57 40.41 -27.39
C GLN A 52 -28.46 40.43 -26.32
N ILE A 53 -28.08 41.61 -25.84
CA ILE A 53 -27.10 41.77 -24.76
C ILE A 53 -27.60 41.07 -23.49
N THR A 54 -28.89 41.25 -23.13
CA THR A 54 -29.46 40.62 -21.93
C THR A 54 -29.46 39.09 -22.03
N LYS A 55 -29.77 38.55 -23.22
CA LYS A 55 -29.72 37.11 -23.48
C LYS A 55 -28.30 36.56 -23.36
N GLU A 56 -27.34 37.19 -24.02
CA GLU A 56 -25.93 36.75 -23.98
C GLU A 56 -25.35 36.87 -22.58
N ALA A 57 -25.64 37.98 -21.86
CA ALA A 57 -25.22 38.16 -20.47
C ALA A 57 -25.78 37.06 -19.56
N SER A 58 -27.06 36.71 -19.72
CA SER A 58 -27.71 35.64 -18.96
C SER A 58 -27.07 34.27 -19.25
N GLN A 59 -26.78 33.99 -20.52
CA GLN A 59 -26.13 32.74 -20.92
C GLN A 59 -24.71 32.63 -20.35
N VAL A 60 -23.90 33.69 -20.47
CA VAL A 60 -22.56 33.74 -19.89
C VAL A 60 -22.61 33.57 -18.38
N GLN A 61 -23.60 34.15 -17.70
CA GLN A 61 -23.77 33.97 -16.26
C GLN A 61 -24.04 32.50 -15.90
N VAL A 62 -24.90 31.81 -16.67
CA VAL A 62 -25.17 30.37 -16.48
C VAL A 62 -23.89 29.56 -16.69
N GLU A 63 -23.16 29.80 -17.78
CA GLU A 63 -21.89 29.11 -18.07
C GLU A 63 -20.85 29.32 -16.96
N ILE A 64 -20.69 30.55 -16.46
CA ILE A 64 -19.80 30.86 -15.33
C ILE A 64 -20.21 30.09 -14.07
N THR A 65 -21.50 30.02 -13.77
CA THR A 65 -21.97 29.24 -12.61
C THR A 65 -21.73 27.75 -12.78
N GLY A 66 -21.90 27.22 -14.00
CA GLY A 66 -21.60 25.82 -14.33
C GLY A 66 -20.12 25.49 -14.13
N MET A 67 -19.23 26.26 -14.74
CA MET A 67 -17.78 26.09 -14.58
C MET A 67 -17.34 26.21 -13.12
N ARG A 68 -17.96 27.11 -12.34
CA ARG A 68 -17.66 27.24 -10.91
C ARG A 68 -18.03 25.97 -10.13
N SER A 69 -19.16 25.35 -10.46
CA SER A 69 -19.55 24.06 -9.86
C SER A 69 -18.56 22.97 -10.21
N GLU A 70 -18.22 22.82 -11.50
CA GLU A 70 -17.25 21.81 -11.96
C GLU A 70 -15.88 21.99 -11.28
N PHE A 71 -15.44 23.23 -11.09
CA PHE A 71 -14.19 23.53 -10.38
C PHE A 71 -14.23 23.12 -8.90
N VAL A 72 -15.36 23.31 -8.23
CA VAL A 72 -15.55 22.87 -6.84
C VAL A 72 -15.51 21.33 -6.76
N ASP A 73 -16.17 20.64 -7.67
CA ASP A 73 -16.19 19.18 -7.73
C ASP A 73 -14.80 18.61 -8.03
N LEU A 74 -14.08 19.22 -8.98
CA LEU A 74 -12.69 18.84 -9.29
C LEU A 74 -11.78 19.02 -8.07
N ARG A 75 -11.91 20.13 -7.35
CA ARG A 75 -11.13 20.38 -6.13
C ARG A 75 -11.42 19.34 -5.05
N SER A 76 -12.69 18.96 -4.88
CA SER A 76 -13.09 17.90 -3.95
C SER A 76 -12.45 16.55 -4.33
N ASN A 77 -12.52 16.19 -5.62
CA ASN A 77 -11.90 14.96 -6.13
C ASN A 77 -10.38 14.93 -5.93
N VAL A 78 -9.68 16.03 -6.19
CA VAL A 78 -8.23 16.16 -5.94
C VAL A 78 -7.90 15.97 -4.46
N SER A 79 -8.71 16.56 -3.56
CA SER A 79 -8.54 16.39 -2.12
C SER A 79 -8.72 14.94 -1.68
N ARG A 80 -9.74 14.25 -2.21
CA ARG A 80 -9.98 12.83 -1.92
C ARG A 80 -8.84 11.95 -2.39
N LEU A 81 -8.40 12.12 -3.64
CA LEU A 81 -7.25 11.38 -4.19
C LEU A 81 -5.97 11.61 -3.40
N SER A 82 -5.75 12.85 -2.92
CA SER A 82 -4.59 13.15 -2.08
C SER A 82 -4.63 12.40 -0.75
N SER A 83 -5.81 12.26 -0.14
CA SER A 83 -6.00 11.46 1.09
C SER A 83 -5.75 9.97 0.82
N GLU A 84 -6.35 9.41 -0.24
CA GLU A 84 -6.17 8.01 -0.62
C GLU A 84 -4.68 7.69 -0.88
N PHE A 85 -3.95 8.61 -1.51
CA PHE A 85 -2.51 8.45 -1.74
C PHE A 85 -1.69 8.48 -0.44
N ALA A 86 -2.06 9.34 0.52
CA ALA A 86 -1.42 9.38 1.84
C ALA A 86 -1.65 8.06 2.61
N ASP A 87 -2.87 7.54 2.58
CA ASP A 87 -3.22 6.27 3.21
C ASP A 87 -2.47 5.09 2.58
N LEU A 88 -2.40 5.06 1.25
CA LEU A 88 -1.64 4.05 0.52
C LEU A 88 -0.16 4.08 0.90
N ARG A 89 0.44 5.28 0.98
CA ARG A 89 1.83 5.45 1.40
C ARG A 89 2.07 4.93 2.82
N SER A 90 1.15 5.20 3.74
CA SER A 90 1.20 4.68 5.11
C SER A 90 1.16 3.14 5.14
N ASN A 91 0.23 2.55 4.38
CA ASN A 91 0.11 1.09 4.28
C ASN A 91 1.37 0.42 3.70
N VAL A 92 1.97 1.01 2.65
CA VAL A 92 3.24 0.51 2.08
C VAL A 92 4.38 0.57 3.09
N SER A 93 4.45 1.64 3.88
CA SER A 93 5.47 1.77 4.94
C SER A 93 5.29 0.70 6.02
N ARG A 94 4.04 0.45 6.45
CA ARG A 94 3.73 -0.58 7.44
C ARG A 94 4.10 -1.97 6.95
N LEU A 95 3.69 -2.32 5.73
CA LEU A 95 4.00 -3.62 5.12
C LEU A 95 5.51 -3.83 4.96
N SER A 96 6.26 -2.77 4.65
CA SER A 96 7.72 -2.83 4.56
C SER A 96 8.36 -3.14 5.91
N SER A 97 7.84 -2.57 7.01
CA SER A 97 8.29 -2.88 8.37
C SER A 97 7.97 -4.33 8.74
N GLU A 98 6.73 -4.77 8.51
CA GLU A 98 6.31 -6.16 8.78
C GLU A 98 7.18 -7.18 8.03
N PHE A 99 7.57 -6.87 6.78
CA PHE A 99 8.46 -7.73 6.00
C PHE A 99 9.90 -7.76 6.55
N ALA A 100 10.41 -6.63 7.05
CA ALA A 100 11.73 -6.57 7.68
C ALA A 100 11.75 -7.40 8.97
N ASP A 101 10.70 -7.30 9.80
CA ASP A 101 10.55 -8.08 11.02
C ASP A 101 10.46 -9.58 10.74
N LEU A 102 9.66 -9.97 9.74
CA LEU A 102 9.55 -11.36 9.31
C LEU A 102 10.91 -11.92 8.85
N ARG A 103 11.67 -11.13 8.07
CA ARG A 103 13.01 -11.51 7.63
C ARG A 103 13.97 -11.72 8.80
N SER A 104 13.90 -10.86 9.81
CA SER A 104 14.68 -10.99 11.04
C SER A 104 14.33 -12.28 11.78
N ASN A 105 13.04 -12.56 11.96
CA ASN A 105 12.56 -13.76 12.63
C ASN A 105 13.00 -15.04 11.92
N VAL A 106 12.91 -15.09 10.58
CA VAL A 106 13.39 -16.22 9.79
C VAL A 106 14.90 -16.44 9.97
N SER A 107 15.69 -15.36 10.04
CA SER A 107 17.13 -15.45 10.28
C SER A 107 17.45 -15.97 11.69
N SER A 108 16.71 -15.53 12.71
CA SER A 108 16.84 -16.02 14.09
C SER A 108 16.55 -17.51 14.16
N LEU A 109 15.42 -17.94 13.59
CA LEU A 109 15.02 -19.34 13.56
C LEU A 109 16.03 -20.22 12.81
N GLY A 110 16.61 -19.71 11.72
CA GLY A 110 17.71 -20.39 11.02
C GLY A 110 18.94 -20.59 11.90
N SER A 111 19.28 -19.60 12.74
CA SER A 111 20.41 -19.69 13.67
C SER A 111 20.13 -20.67 14.82
N GLU A 112 18.92 -20.64 15.37
CA GLU A 112 18.47 -21.61 16.38
C GLU A 112 18.53 -23.05 15.86
N PHE A 113 18.11 -23.28 14.61
CA PHE A 113 18.18 -24.60 13.99
C PHE A 113 19.61 -25.11 13.83
N VAL A 114 20.56 -24.23 13.47
CA VAL A 114 21.99 -24.57 13.42
C VAL A 114 22.50 -24.94 14.82
N GLY A 115 22.13 -24.17 15.84
CA GLY A 115 22.48 -24.44 17.24
C GLY A 115 22.00 -25.82 17.67
N LEU A 116 20.70 -26.10 17.49
CA LEU A 116 20.09 -27.39 17.85
C LEU A 116 20.74 -28.57 17.12
N ARG A 117 21.09 -28.39 15.84
CA ARG A 117 21.82 -29.42 15.08
C ARG A 117 23.20 -29.70 15.68
N SER A 118 23.90 -28.68 16.15
CA SER A 118 25.20 -28.85 16.81
C SER A 118 25.06 -29.56 18.15
N GLU A 119 24.08 -29.18 18.96
CA GLU A 119 23.79 -29.84 20.24
C GLU A 119 23.47 -31.33 20.04
N PHE A 120 22.61 -31.65 19.07
CA PHE A 120 22.28 -33.03 18.73
C PHE A 120 23.52 -33.84 18.29
N SER A 121 24.43 -33.22 17.53
CA SER A 121 25.69 -33.87 17.16
C SER A 121 26.59 -34.12 18.37
N GLY A 122 26.65 -33.17 19.32
CA GLY A 122 27.39 -33.32 20.56
C GLY A 122 26.85 -34.47 21.41
N LEU A 123 25.53 -34.51 21.63
CA LEU A 123 24.88 -35.57 22.39
C LEU A 123 25.09 -36.96 21.75
N ARG A 124 25.15 -37.03 20.41
CA ARG A 124 25.46 -38.28 19.70
C ARG A 124 26.88 -38.78 19.98
N LEU A 125 27.85 -37.88 20.12
CA LEU A 125 29.23 -38.23 20.48
C LEU A 125 29.29 -38.69 21.94
N GLU A 126 28.69 -37.94 22.86
CA GLU A 126 28.62 -38.32 24.28
C GLU A 126 27.98 -39.71 24.46
N PHE A 127 26.92 -40.02 23.70
CA PHE A 127 26.30 -41.34 23.75
C PHE A 127 27.19 -42.45 23.18
N ALA A 128 28.02 -42.15 22.17
CA ALA A 128 28.97 -43.10 21.62
C ALA A 128 30.10 -43.40 22.62
N ASP A 129 30.62 -42.37 23.29
CA ASP A 129 31.64 -42.49 24.34
C ASP A 129 31.11 -43.30 25.51
N LEU A 130 29.92 -42.98 26.02
CA LEU A 130 29.28 -43.74 27.11
C LEU A 130 29.09 -45.23 26.74
N ARG A 131 28.79 -45.52 25.47
CA ARG A 131 28.67 -46.89 24.98
C ARG A 131 30.01 -47.62 24.94
N ALA A 132 31.08 -46.92 24.58
CA ALA A 132 32.44 -47.46 24.62
C ALA A 132 32.86 -47.76 26.07
N ASP A 133 32.68 -46.80 26.98
CA ASP A 133 32.97 -46.97 28.40
C ASP A 133 32.23 -48.18 28.98
N PHE A 134 30.93 -48.32 28.68
CA PHE A 134 30.15 -49.47 29.14
C PHE A 134 30.67 -50.81 28.59
N ALA A 135 31.17 -50.83 27.35
CA ALA A 135 31.76 -52.02 26.75
C ALA A 135 33.08 -52.41 27.43
N ASP A 136 33.91 -51.41 27.76
CA ASP A 136 35.19 -51.60 28.45
C ASP A 136 34.98 -52.12 29.87
N HIS A 137 34.11 -51.49 30.66
CA HIS A 137 33.75 -51.97 31.99
C HIS A 137 33.20 -53.41 31.95
N ARG A 138 32.38 -53.73 30.94
CA ARG A 138 31.87 -55.10 30.75
C ARG A 138 32.99 -56.09 30.42
N SER A 139 34.00 -55.68 29.67
CA SER A 139 35.17 -56.50 29.34
C SER A 139 36.02 -56.75 30.58
N GLU A 140 36.28 -55.70 31.37
CA GLU A 140 37.02 -55.77 32.62
C GLU A 140 36.35 -56.72 33.61
N MET A 141 35.04 -56.54 33.87
CA MET A 141 34.27 -57.46 34.73
C MET A 141 34.37 -58.92 34.27
N LYS A 142 34.29 -59.18 32.96
CA LYS A 142 34.45 -60.55 32.43
C LYS A 142 35.84 -61.12 32.69
N SER A 143 36.87 -60.29 32.55
CA SER A 143 38.26 -60.65 32.81
C SER A 143 38.46 -61.00 34.29
N GLU A 144 38.01 -60.14 35.20
CA GLU A 144 38.10 -60.36 36.65
C GLU A 144 37.37 -61.65 37.06
N ILE A 145 36.15 -61.87 36.55
CA ILE A 145 35.39 -63.10 36.80
C ILE A 145 36.20 -64.32 36.32
N SER A 146 36.80 -64.27 35.13
CA SER A 146 37.62 -65.36 34.60
C SER A 146 38.83 -65.67 35.49
N GLU A 147 39.54 -64.64 35.95
CA GLU A 147 40.68 -64.79 36.86
C GLU A 147 40.28 -65.37 38.21
N ILE A 148 39.17 -64.93 38.80
CA ILE A 148 38.61 -65.51 40.02
C ILE A 148 38.31 -67.01 39.82
N HIS A 149 37.69 -67.38 38.69
CA HIS A 149 37.40 -68.79 38.39
C HIS A 149 38.69 -69.63 38.28
N LYS A 150 39.74 -69.13 37.60
CA LYS A 150 41.04 -69.81 37.52
C LYS A 150 41.68 -69.99 38.89
N MET A 151 41.62 -68.98 39.74
CA MET A 151 42.18 -69.02 41.09
C MET A 151 41.46 -70.09 41.94
N ILE A 152 40.12 -70.10 41.93
CA ILE A 152 39.31 -71.11 42.64
C ILE A 152 39.64 -72.52 42.13
N ALA A 153 39.71 -72.73 40.82
CA ALA A 153 40.04 -74.03 40.24
C ALA A 153 41.43 -74.52 40.67
N THR A 154 42.40 -73.61 40.71
CA THR A 154 43.78 -73.90 41.15
C THR A 154 43.84 -74.25 42.63
N GLN A 155 43.21 -73.45 43.49
CA GLN A 155 43.12 -73.72 44.92
C GLN A 155 42.43 -75.07 45.19
N THR A 156 41.32 -75.35 44.50
CA THR A 156 40.57 -76.61 44.63
C THR A 156 41.44 -77.81 44.27
N ARG A 157 42.22 -77.74 43.18
CA ARG A 157 43.19 -78.79 42.79
C ARG A 157 44.21 -79.08 43.89
N TRP A 158 44.80 -78.04 44.48
CA TRP A 158 45.78 -78.19 45.56
C TRP A 158 45.16 -78.80 46.83
N ILE A 159 43.94 -78.40 47.20
CA ILE A 159 43.22 -78.95 48.35
C ILE A 159 42.94 -80.44 48.17
N PHE A 160 42.42 -80.85 47.01
CA PHE A 160 42.17 -82.27 46.73
C PHE A 160 43.45 -83.10 46.74
N GLY A 161 44.54 -82.59 46.15
CA GLY A 161 45.85 -83.26 46.19
C GLY A 161 46.36 -83.45 47.63
N ALA A 162 46.27 -82.41 48.46
CA ALA A 162 46.66 -82.47 49.87
C ALA A 162 45.79 -83.46 50.67
N MET A 163 44.47 -83.46 50.46
CA MET A 163 43.53 -84.39 51.09
C MET A 163 43.87 -85.85 50.76
N ILE A 164 44.10 -86.18 49.49
CA ILE A 164 44.46 -87.54 49.06
C ILE A 164 45.80 -87.95 49.70
N GLY A 165 46.79 -87.05 49.72
CA GLY A 165 48.07 -87.29 50.36
C GLY A 165 47.93 -87.64 51.84
N LEU A 166 47.14 -86.87 52.59
CA LEU A 166 46.88 -87.13 54.02
C LEU A 166 46.17 -88.48 54.26
N VAL A 167 45.15 -88.82 53.46
CA VAL A 167 44.46 -90.12 53.56
C VAL A 167 45.39 -91.30 53.25
N GLY A 168 46.27 -91.14 52.27
CA GLY A 168 47.29 -92.13 51.92
C GLY A 168 48.27 -92.38 53.07
N VAL A 169 48.78 -91.32 53.69
CA VAL A 169 49.69 -91.41 54.85
C VAL A 169 49.00 -92.06 56.05
N PHE A 170 47.76 -91.67 56.35
CA PHE A 170 46.97 -92.29 57.44
C PHE A 170 46.77 -93.80 57.23
N SER A 171 46.50 -94.22 55.99
CA SER A 171 46.34 -95.66 55.65
C SER A 171 47.62 -96.48 55.83
N ILE A 172 48.80 -95.86 55.71
CA ILE A 172 50.09 -96.51 55.96
C ILE A 172 50.32 -96.65 57.47
N ILE A 173 50.04 -95.59 58.24
CA ILE A 173 50.25 -95.57 59.69
C ILE A 173 49.34 -96.58 60.41
N VAL A 174 48.09 -96.75 59.99
CA VAL A 174 47.11 -97.65 60.64
C VAL A 174 47.32 -99.14 60.29
N LYS A 175 48.14 -99.46 59.27
CA LYS A 175 48.45 -100.85 58.88
C LYS A 175 49.68 -101.45 59.58
N PHE A 176 50.32 -100.68 60.47
CA PHE A 176 51.32 -101.15 61.43
C PHE A 176 50.71 -101.24 62.83
#